data_AF-A0A3N5UIH3-F1
#
_entry.id   AF-A0A3N5UIH3-F1
#
_cell.length_a   1.000
_cell.length_b   1.000
_cell.length_c   1.000
_cell.angle_alpha   90.00
_cell.angle_beta   90.00
_cell.angle_gamma   90.00
#
_symmetry.space_group_name_H-M   'P 1'
#
loop_
_entity.id
_entity.type
_entity.pdbx_description
1 polymer ?
#
loop_
_entity_poly.entity_id
_entity_poly.type
_entity_poly.pdbx_seq_one_letter_code
_entity_poly.pdbx_strand_id
1 'polypeptide(L)'
;NQTYMVMLERKGMYSCIADAYDDGLVAIARGKRPDIVDVIHKVMDGEELNMGALSKELQGYAKTARVILGQSLYSDSWLEL
;
A
#
# COMPACT_ATOMS: atom_id res chain seq x y z
N ASN A 1 -0.69 -4.67 -6.87
CA ASN A 1 0.08 -3.76 -7.76
C ASN A 1 0.22 -2.37 -7.13
N GLN A 2 -0.87 -1.74 -6.66
CA GLN A 2 -0.91 -0.37 -6.11
C GLN A 2 0.10 -0.12 -4.97
N THR A 3 0.20 -1.02 -3.99
CA THR A 3 1.16 -0.88 -2.88
C THR A 3 2.59 -0.70 -3.39
N TYR A 4 3.00 -1.57 -4.32
CA TYR A 4 4.35 -1.56 -4.86
C TYR A 4 4.60 -0.33 -5.76
N MET A 5 3.57 0.13 -6.49
CA MET A 5 3.64 1.36 -7.27
C MET A 5 4.00 2.56 -6.37
N VAL A 6 3.31 2.72 -5.23
CA VAL A 6 3.63 3.78 -4.25
C VAL A 6 5.06 3.62 -3.71
N MET A 7 5.48 2.39 -3.40
CA MET A 7 6.85 2.13 -2.92
C MET A 7 7.91 2.55 -3.95
N LEU A 8 7.67 2.30 -5.23
CA LEU A 8 8.57 2.71 -6.32
C LEU A 8 8.52 4.22 -6.58
N GLU A 9 7.35 4.85 -6.50
CA GLU A 9 7.18 6.30 -6.59
C GLU A 9 8.06 7.01 -5.56
N ARG A 10 8.02 6.56 -4.30
CA ARG A 10 8.88 7.06 -3.22
C ARG A 10 10.37 6.93 -3.53
N LYS A 11 10.77 5.98 -4.36
CA LYS A 11 12.16 5.76 -4.80
C LYS A 11 12.51 6.46 -6.12
N GLY A 12 11.65 7.35 -6.62
CA GLY A 12 11.92 8.20 -7.78
C GLY A 12 11.26 7.73 -9.08
N MET A 13 10.37 6.74 -9.05
CA MET A 13 9.56 6.41 -10.23
C MET A 13 8.56 7.53 -10.51
N TYR A 14 8.67 8.15 -11.68
CA TYR A 14 7.83 9.29 -12.07
C TYR A 14 6.46 8.91 -12.63
N SER A 15 6.35 7.74 -13.30
CA SER A 15 5.10 7.30 -13.95
C SER A 15 4.99 5.78 -13.97
N CYS A 16 3.77 5.29 -14.18
CA CYS A 16 3.47 3.87 -14.34
C CYS A 16 2.52 3.63 -15.51
N ILE A 17 2.62 2.46 -16.14
CA ILE A 17 1.59 1.95 -17.06
C ILE A 17 0.51 1.32 -16.20
N ALA A 18 -0.70 1.83 -16.29
CA ALA A 18 -1.85 1.38 -15.52
C ALA A 18 -2.90 0.73 -16.43
N ASP A 19 -3.63 -0.24 -15.88
CA ASP A 19 -4.92 -0.65 -16.47
C ASP A 19 -5.89 0.54 -16.39
N ALA A 20 -6.55 0.85 -17.50
CA ALA A 20 -7.49 1.95 -17.59
C ALA A 20 -8.75 1.75 -16.72
N TYR A 21 -9.04 0.50 -16.32
CA TYR A 21 -10.19 0.15 -15.48
C TYR A 21 -9.84 -0.06 -14.00
N ASP A 22 -8.56 0.11 -13.60
CA ASP A 22 -8.15 0.07 -12.19
C ASP A 22 -8.30 1.48 -11.58
N ASP A 23 -9.55 1.84 -11.24
CA ASP A 23 -9.90 3.14 -10.67
C ASP A 23 -9.13 3.44 -9.39
N GLY A 24 -8.81 2.42 -8.58
CA GLY A 24 -8.05 2.56 -7.34
C GLY A 24 -6.61 3.00 -7.62
N LEU A 25 -5.93 2.32 -8.56
CA LEU A 25 -4.57 2.66 -8.93
C LEU A 25 -4.51 4.04 -9.57
N VAL A 26 -5.42 4.33 -10.49
CA VAL A 26 -5.52 5.65 -11.13
C VAL A 26 -5.80 6.75 -10.11
N ALA A 27 -6.63 6.51 -9.10
CA ALA A 27 -6.88 7.47 -8.04
C ALA A 27 -5.64 7.74 -7.18
N ILE A 28 -4.88 6.70 -6.80
CA ILE A 28 -3.62 6.84 -6.05
C ILE A 28 -2.60 7.63 -6.89
N ALA A 29 -2.36 7.23 -8.15
CA ALA A 29 -1.41 7.88 -9.04
C ALA A 29 -1.76 9.36 -9.35
N ARG A 30 -3.04 9.74 -9.22
CA ARG A 30 -3.51 11.12 -9.36
C ARG A 30 -3.50 11.90 -8.04
N GLY A 31 -2.91 11.36 -6.97
CA GLY A 31 -2.79 12.01 -5.66
C GLY A 31 -4.12 12.12 -4.88
N LYS A 32 -5.14 11.33 -5.24
CA LYS A 32 -6.47 11.41 -4.60
C LYS A 32 -6.62 10.53 -3.36
N ARG A 33 -5.64 9.68 -3.07
CA ARG A 33 -5.62 8.75 -1.93
C ARG A 33 -4.34 8.91 -1.08
N PRO A 34 -4.10 10.10 -0.51
CA PRO A 34 -2.94 10.32 0.36
C PRO A 34 -2.97 9.42 1.61
N ASP A 35 -4.16 9.03 2.07
CA ASP A 35 -4.36 8.08 3.16
C ASP A 35 -3.69 6.72 2.91
N ILE A 36 -3.77 6.21 1.69
CA ILE A 36 -3.10 4.95 1.30
C ILE A 36 -1.58 5.15 1.24
N VAL A 37 -1.14 6.25 0.61
CA VAL A 37 0.28 6.57 0.45
C VAL A 37 0.96 6.69 1.81
N ASP A 38 0.35 7.41 2.74
CA ASP A 38 0.87 7.64 4.09
C ASP A 38 1.02 6.33 4.87
N VAL A 39 0.04 5.43 4.80
CA VAL A 39 0.12 4.12 5.48
C VAL A 39 1.28 3.29 4.93
N ILE A 40 1.43 3.23 3.61
CA ILE A 40 2.54 2.49 2.97
C ILE A 40 3.88 3.10 3.37
N HIS A 41 3.97 4.43 3.35
CA HIS A 41 5.17 5.15 3.73
C HIS A 41 5.59 4.89 5.17
N LYS A 42 4.65 4.93 6.12
CA LYS A 42 4.91 4.59 7.52
C LYS A 42 5.46 3.18 7.69
N VAL A 43 4.90 2.19 6.98
CA VAL A 43 5.45 0.83 7.00
C VAL A 43 6.88 0.78 6.43
N MET A 44 7.14 1.49 5.33
CA MET A 44 8.48 1.57 4.73
C MET A 44 9.51 2.22 5.66
N ASP A 45 9.08 3.19 6.48
CA ASP A 45 9.93 3.89 7.44
C ASP A 45 10.11 3.12 8.76
N GLY A 46 9.43 1.98 8.92
CA GLY A 46 9.48 1.16 10.13
C GLY A 46 8.69 1.74 11.30
N GLU A 47 7.76 2.66 11.04
CA GLU A 47 6.90 3.24 12.07
C GLU A 47 5.86 2.24 12.58
N GLU A 48 5.55 2.33 13.88
CA GLU A 48 4.54 1.50 14.50
C GLU A 48 3.13 2.02 14.16
N LEU A 49 2.32 1.17 13.52
CA LEU A 49 0.94 1.49 13.10
C LEU A 49 -0.06 0.82 14.03
N ASN A 50 -0.99 1.61 14.58
CA ASN A 50 -2.16 1.05 15.26
C ASN A 50 -3.13 0.47 14.24
N MET A 51 -2.96 -0.81 13.93
CA MET A 51 -3.80 -1.54 12.96
C MET A 51 -5.29 -1.51 13.32
N GLY A 52 -5.64 -1.46 14.61
CA GLY A 52 -7.03 -1.43 15.08
C GLY A 52 -7.75 -0.11 14.81
N ALA A 53 -7.00 0.98 14.59
CA ALA A 53 -7.57 2.29 14.25
C ALA A 53 -7.75 2.50 12.73
N LEU A 54 -7.19 1.61 11.90
CA LEU A 54 -7.27 1.70 10.44
C LEU A 54 -8.52 1.01 9.91
N SER A 55 -9.06 1.53 8.79
CA SER A 55 -10.08 0.82 8.02
C SER A 55 -9.54 -0.50 7.48
N LYS A 56 -10.41 -1.47 7.18
CA LYS A 56 -9.99 -2.76 6.60
C LYS A 56 -9.17 -2.59 5.32
N GLU A 57 -9.53 -1.61 4.48
CA GLU A 57 -8.79 -1.27 3.28
C GLU A 57 -7.34 -0.85 3.60
N LEU A 58 -7.16 0.11 4.52
CA LEU A 58 -5.84 0.60 4.91
C LEU A 58 -5.00 -0.49 5.61
N GLN A 59 -5.64 -1.37 6.39
CA GLN A 59 -4.97 -2.54 6.94
C GLN A 59 -4.45 -3.46 5.84
N GLY A 60 -5.19 -3.64 4.75
CA GLY A 60 -4.76 -4.40 3.57
C GLY A 60 -3.48 -3.85 2.93
N TYR A 61 -3.37 -2.53 2.78
CA TYR A 61 -2.16 -1.89 2.28
C TYR A 61 -0.97 -2.04 3.24
N ALA A 62 -1.18 -1.83 4.55
CA ALA A 62 -0.14 -2.02 5.55
C ALA A 62 0.39 -3.46 5.57
N LYS A 63 -0.53 -4.44 5.59
CA LYS A 63 -0.22 -5.87 5.50
C LYS A 63 0.59 -6.20 4.25
N THR A 64 0.14 -5.72 3.09
CA THR A 64 0.82 -5.95 1.81
C THR A 64 2.22 -5.33 1.79
N ALA A 65 2.39 -4.11 2.31
CA ALA A 65 3.70 -3.46 2.39
C ALA A 65 4.67 -4.26 3.28
N ARG A 66 4.20 -4.78 4.42
CA ARG A 66 5.00 -5.65 5.31
C ARG A 66 5.46 -6.93 4.60
N VAL A 67 4.60 -7.55 3.80
CA VAL A 67 4.95 -8.75 3.02
C VAL A 67 6.01 -8.42 1.96
N ILE A 68 5.81 -7.34 1.19
CA ILE A 68 6.77 -6.95 0.15
C ILE A 68 8.15 -6.64 0.76
N LEU A 69 8.19 -6.01 1.94
CA LEU A 69 9.44 -5.70 2.66
C LEU A 69 10.04 -6.91 3.41
N GLY A 70 9.40 -8.09 3.36
CA GLY A 70 9.87 -9.28 4.07
C GLY A 70 9.71 -9.21 5.60
N GLN A 71 8.92 -8.26 6.12
CA GLN A 71 8.61 -8.13 7.55
C GLN A 71 7.57 -9.16 8.03
N SER A 72 6.81 -9.77 7.11
CA SER A 72 5.84 -10.83 7.38
C SER A 72 5.80 -11.82 6.22
N LEU A 73 5.45 -13.07 6.51
CA LEU A 73 5.16 -14.07 5.50
C LEU A 73 3.73 -13.90 4.98
N TYR A 74 3.54 -14.18 3.69
CA TYR A 74 2.22 -14.26 3.08
C TYR A 74 1.50 -15.54 3.52
N SER A 75 0.20 -15.43 3.82
CA SER A 75 -0.71 -16.55 4.01
C SER A 75 -2.06 -16.19 3.38
N ASP A 76 -2.71 -17.17 2.74
CA ASP A 76 -4.00 -16.98 2.07
C ASP A 76 -5.12 -16.64 3.06
N SER A 77 -5.01 -17.10 4.31
CA SER A 77 -5.95 -16.80 5.40
C SER A 77 -5.87 -15.35 5.93
N TRP A 78 -4.92 -14.55 5.46
CA TRP A 78 -4.57 -13.27 6.09
C TRP A 78 -5.38 -12.07 5.61
N LEU A 79 -6.07 -12.20 4.48
CA LEU A 79 -6.97 -11.17 3.95
C LEU A 79 -8.36 -11.20 4.63
N GLU A 80 -8.73 -12.35 5.19
CA GLU A 80 -10.04 -12.59 5.82
C GLU A 80 -10.07 -12.25 7.33
N LEU A 81 -8.89 -12.25 7.99
CA LEU A 81 -8.68 -11.95 9.43
C LEU A 81 -8.41 -10.46 9.68
#